data_AF-A0A1Y6IVY4-F1
#
_entry.id   AF-A0A1Y6IVY4-F1
#
_cell.length_a   1.000
_cell.length_b   1.000
_cell.length_c   1.000
_cell.angle_alpha   90.00
_cell.angle_beta   90.00
_cell.angle_gamma   90.00
#
_symmetry.space_group_name_H-M   'P 1'
#
loop_
_entity.id
_entity.type
_entity.pdbx_description
1 polymer ?
#
loop_
_entity_poly.entity_id
_entity_poly.type
_entity_poly.pdbx_seq_one_letter_code
_entity_poly.pdbx_strand_id
1 'polypeptide(L)'
;MNKLESVAWVFRKDGKVLCVKTRGKDKYFIPGGKLEPGETLELALIREIKEELNIDLVPDTISHEFSVTDIAYGLENTELEMHCYSAHFSGEITPDSEIEQMRWIDQSQIEVCAPAAQKAILKVL
;
A
#
# COMPACT_ATOMS: atom_id res chain seq x y z
N MET A 1 -8.03 -10.78 -19.63
CA MET A 1 -7.51 -9.84 -18.62
C MET A 1 -7.82 -10.43 -17.27
N ASN A 2 -6.80 -10.78 -16.51
CA ASN A 2 -6.96 -11.27 -15.14
C ASN A 2 -7.28 -10.09 -14.22
N LYS A 3 -8.00 -10.36 -13.13
CA LYS A 3 -8.24 -9.38 -12.07
C LYS A 3 -7.46 -9.77 -10.83
N LEU A 4 -6.87 -8.78 -10.20
CA LEU A 4 -6.16 -8.90 -8.94
C LEU A 4 -6.73 -7.86 -7.98
N GLU A 5 -7.01 -8.28 -6.76
CA GLU A 5 -7.37 -7.37 -5.68
C GLU A 5 -6.20 -7.23 -4.70
N SER A 6 -6.01 -6.02 -4.20
CA SER A 6 -5.04 -5.73 -3.14
C SER A 6 -5.59 -4.68 -2.19
N VAL A 7 -4.92 -4.55 -1.05
CA VAL A 7 -5.18 -3.53 -0.05
C VAL A 7 -3.97 -2.63 0.11
N ALA A 8 -4.19 -1.39 0.52
CA ALA A 8 -3.12 -0.43 0.76
C ALA A 8 -3.44 0.48 1.95
N TRP A 9 -2.46 0.69 2.82
CA TRP A 9 -2.58 1.60 3.96
C TRP A 9 -2.03 2.97 3.59
N VAL A 10 -2.91 3.95 3.43
CA VAL A 10 -2.57 5.31 3.03
C VAL A 10 -2.22 6.16 4.25
N PHE A 11 -0.98 6.03 4.71
CA PHE A 11 -0.47 6.83 5.81
C PHE A 11 0.08 8.16 5.33
N ARG A 12 -0.58 9.24 5.76
CA ARG A 12 -0.32 10.62 5.33
C ARG A 12 0.37 11.41 6.43
N LYS A 13 1.41 12.15 6.09
CA LYS A 13 2.09 13.08 7.01
C LYS A 13 2.77 14.20 6.22
N ASP A 14 2.59 15.44 6.66
CA ASP A 14 3.28 16.62 6.09
C ASP A 14 3.19 16.73 4.55
N GLY A 15 1.99 16.49 4.01
CA GLY A 15 1.73 16.54 2.56
C GLY A 15 2.41 15.42 1.77
N LYS A 16 2.73 14.29 2.42
CA LYS A 16 3.36 13.11 1.81
C LYS A 16 2.65 11.83 2.23
N VAL A 17 2.82 10.79 1.43
CA VAL A 17 2.38 9.42 1.73
C VAL A 17 3.60 8.54 1.99
N LEU A 18 3.55 7.69 3.02
CA LEU A 18 4.58 6.69 3.26
C LEU A 18 4.51 5.61 2.18
N CYS A 19 5.62 5.38 1.51
CA CYS A 19 5.78 4.35 0.49
C CYS A 19 6.97 3.44 0.82
N VAL A 20 6.89 2.19 0.40
CA VAL A 20 7.92 1.16 0.58
C VAL A 20 8.44 0.68 -0.76
N LYS A 21 9.67 0.21 -0.77
CA LYS A 21 10.28 -0.48 -1.91
C LYS A 21 10.75 -1.85 -1.46
N THR A 22 10.07 -2.89 -1.93
CA THR A 22 10.47 -4.28 -1.71
C THR A 22 11.79 -4.58 -2.41
N ARG A 23 12.63 -5.39 -1.76
CA ARG A 23 13.93 -5.82 -2.28
C ARG A 23 13.76 -6.51 -3.63
N GLY A 24 14.54 -6.07 -4.62
CA GLY A 24 14.47 -6.60 -5.99
C GLY A 24 13.38 -5.99 -6.88
N LYS A 25 12.53 -5.11 -6.35
CA LYS A 25 11.65 -4.25 -7.17
C LYS A 25 12.36 -2.95 -7.52
N ASP A 26 11.91 -2.27 -8.57
CA ASP A 26 12.46 -1.00 -9.03
C ASP A 26 11.58 0.22 -8.69
N LYS A 27 10.31 -0.02 -8.35
CA LYS A 27 9.31 0.99 -7.99
C LYS A 27 8.98 1.01 -6.50
N TYR A 28 8.45 2.15 -6.03
CA TYR A 28 7.81 2.27 -4.73
C TYR A 28 6.32 1.91 -4.79
N PHE A 29 5.81 1.38 -3.70
CA PHE A 29 4.42 0.98 -3.50
C PHE A 29 3.89 1.61 -2.21
N ILE A 30 2.58 1.78 -2.10
CA ILE A 30 1.95 2.10 -0.81
C ILE A 30 1.93 0.77 -0.01
N PRO A 31 2.31 0.77 1.27
CA PRO A 31 2.33 -0.43 2.10
C PRO A 31 1.01 -1.20 2.04
N GLY A 32 1.09 -2.53 1.96
CA GLY A 32 -0.04 -3.41 1.72
C GLY A 32 0.24 -4.43 0.62
N GLY A 33 -0.74 -5.27 0.33
CA GLY A 33 -0.52 -6.38 -0.59
C GLY A 33 -1.78 -7.12 -0.97
N LYS A 34 -1.60 -8.34 -1.46
CA LYS A 34 -2.68 -9.16 -2.00
C LYS A 34 -3.43 -9.85 -0.86
N LEU A 35 -4.68 -10.19 -1.12
CA LEU A 35 -5.42 -11.04 -0.21
C LEU A 35 -4.91 -12.48 -0.29
N GLU A 36 -4.85 -13.15 0.85
CA GLU A 36 -4.71 -14.60 0.92
C GLU A 36 -6.09 -15.30 0.92
N PRO A 37 -6.15 -16.60 0.57
CA PRO A 37 -7.40 -17.34 0.56
C PRO A 37 -8.12 -17.31 1.91
N GLY A 38 -9.33 -16.75 1.92
CA GLY A 38 -10.19 -16.67 3.11
C GLY A 38 -10.06 -15.37 3.91
N GLU A 39 -9.19 -14.45 3.51
CA GLU A 39 -9.09 -13.14 4.16
C GLU A 39 -10.21 -12.18 3.74
N THR A 40 -10.64 -11.34 4.69
CA THR A 40 -11.31 -10.08 4.35
C THR A 40 -10.27 -9.03 3.98
N LEU A 41 -10.70 -7.93 3.36
CA LEU A 41 -9.80 -6.83 3.02
C LEU A 41 -9.11 -6.26 4.26
N GLU A 42 -9.83 -6.10 5.37
CA GLU A 42 -9.27 -5.61 6.63
C GLU A 42 -8.26 -6.57 7.24
N LEU A 43 -8.50 -7.88 7.15
CA LEU A 43 -7.56 -8.88 7.67
C LEU A 43 -6.27 -8.89 6.85
N ALA A 44 -6.38 -8.86 5.52
CA ALA A 44 -5.24 -8.72 4.63
C ALA A 44 -4.45 -7.44 4.94
N LEU A 45 -5.13 -6.31 5.16
CA LEU A 45 -4.48 -5.04 5.47
C LEU A 45 -3.69 -5.12 6.78
N ILE A 46 -4.28 -5.67 7.84
CA ILE A 46 -3.62 -5.84 9.13
C ILE A 46 -2.37 -6.73 8.99
N ARG A 47 -2.49 -7.87 8.31
CA ARG A 47 -1.38 -8.80 8.09
C ARG A 47 -0.25 -8.14 7.32
N GLU A 48 -0.54 -7.58 6.14
CA GLU A 48 0.47 -6.97 5.27
C GLU A 48 1.22 -5.83 5.97
N ILE A 49 0.51 -4.95 6.68
CA ILE A 49 1.16 -3.84 7.39
C ILE A 49 2.00 -4.34 8.57
N LYS A 50 1.58 -5.42 9.23
CA LYS A 50 2.40 -6.05 10.26
C LYS A 50 3.68 -6.64 9.67
N GLU A 51 3.57 -7.35 8.56
CA GLU A 51 4.68 -8.01 7.86
C GLU A 51 5.67 -7.01 7.27
N GLU A 52 5.21 -5.91 6.67
CA GLU A 52 6.10 -4.96 6.02
C GLU A 52 6.72 -3.95 6.99
N LEU A 53 5.97 -3.52 8.02
CA LEU A 53 6.29 -2.33 8.83
C LEU A 53 6.39 -2.60 10.34
N ASN A 54 6.18 -3.83 10.79
CA ASN A 54 6.27 -4.25 12.19
C ASN A 54 5.36 -3.47 13.17
N ILE A 55 4.29 -2.84 12.68
CA ILE A 55 3.30 -2.10 13.48
C ILE A 55 1.97 -2.84 13.55
N ASP A 56 1.16 -2.50 14.55
CA ASP A 56 -0.20 -3.03 14.68
C ASP A 56 -1.21 -1.93 14.31
N LEU A 57 -2.01 -2.17 13.27
CA LEU A 57 -3.17 -1.31 12.96
C LEU A 57 -4.26 -1.53 14.02
N VAL A 58 -4.93 -0.45 14.42
CA VAL A 58 -6.05 -0.50 15.38
C VAL A 58 -7.33 -0.87 14.61
N PRO A 59 -7.90 -2.08 14.78
CA PRO A 59 -8.93 -2.59 13.89
C PRO A 59 -10.18 -1.71 13.77
N ASP A 60 -10.67 -1.18 14.89
CA ASP A 60 -11.88 -0.33 14.94
C ASP A 60 -11.69 1.05 14.29
N THR A 61 -10.48 1.37 13.84
CA THR A 61 -10.15 2.63 13.16
C THR A 61 -9.88 2.44 11.67
N ILE A 62 -9.89 1.20 11.19
CA ILE A 62 -9.71 0.89 9.77
C ILE A 62 -10.92 1.41 9.02
N SER A 63 -10.69 2.35 8.11
CA SER A 63 -11.71 2.94 7.25
C SER A 63 -11.29 2.80 5.80
N HIS A 64 -12.17 2.25 4.98
CA HIS A 64 -12.04 2.35 3.53
C HIS A 64 -12.19 3.81 3.13
N GLU A 65 -11.29 4.30 2.28
CA GLU A 65 -11.28 5.69 1.82
C GLU A 65 -11.75 5.74 0.36
N PHE A 66 -11.15 4.91 -0.49
CA PHE A 66 -11.46 4.79 -1.92
C PHE A 66 -10.74 3.57 -2.51
N SER A 67 -11.07 3.23 -3.75
CA SER A 67 -10.31 2.24 -4.52
C SER A 67 -9.78 2.85 -5.82
N VAL A 68 -8.68 2.31 -6.32
CA VAL A 68 -8.09 2.67 -7.61
C VAL A 68 -7.89 1.44 -8.48
N THR A 69 -8.11 1.61 -9.78
CA THR A 69 -7.89 0.55 -10.77
C THR A 69 -6.78 0.95 -11.73
N ASP A 70 -5.82 0.06 -11.94
CA ASP A 70 -4.72 0.23 -12.89
C ASP A 70 -4.12 -1.12 -13.32
N ILE A 71 -3.11 -1.10 -14.18
CA ILE A 71 -2.32 -2.27 -14.54
C ILE A 71 -1.53 -2.75 -13.31
N ALA A 72 -1.59 -4.06 -13.05
CA ALA A 72 -0.77 -4.68 -12.02
C ALA A 72 0.70 -4.69 -12.47
N TYR A 73 1.52 -3.79 -11.90
CA TYR A 73 2.91 -3.64 -12.29
C TYR A 73 3.72 -4.94 -12.13
N GLY A 74 4.38 -5.37 -13.21
CA GLY A 74 5.15 -6.60 -13.25
C GLY A 74 4.34 -7.87 -13.50
N LEU A 75 3.04 -7.78 -13.79
CA LEU A 75 2.19 -8.90 -14.20
C LEU A 75 1.59 -8.64 -15.59
N GLU A 76 1.71 -9.61 -16.49
CA GLU A 76 1.16 -9.51 -17.84
C GLU A 76 -0.38 -9.62 -17.81
N ASN A 77 -1.06 -8.80 -18.62
CA ASN A 77 -2.52 -8.86 -18.86
C ASN A 77 -3.38 -8.92 -17.58
N THR A 78 -2.95 -8.20 -16.53
CA THR A 78 -3.60 -8.20 -15.22
C THR A 78 -3.97 -6.78 -14.80
N GLU A 79 -5.24 -6.58 -14.48
CA GLU A 79 -5.78 -5.37 -13.88
C GLU A 79 -5.79 -5.52 -12.36
N LEU A 80 -5.26 -4.51 -11.67
CA LEU A 80 -5.25 -4.39 -10.22
C LEU A 80 -6.38 -3.46 -9.78
N GLU A 81 -7.23 -3.93 -8.87
CA GLU A 81 -8.10 -3.12 -8.03
C GLU A 81 -7.48 -3.03 -6.64
N MET A 82 -6.99 -1.83 -6.28
CA MET A 82 -6.34 -1.57 -4.99
C MET A 82 -7.29 -0.79 -4.09
N HIS A 83 -7.68 -1.40 -2.98
CA HIS A 83 -8.54 -0.82 -1.95
C HIS A 83 -7.70 -0.05 -0.93
N CYS A 84 -7.87 1.27 -0.87
CA CYS A 84 -7.08 2.14 -0.04
C CYS A 84 -7.79 2.45 1.28
N TYR A 85 -7.07 2.25 2.38
CA TYR A 85 -7.58 2.40 3.74
C TYR A 85 -6.74 3.39 4.54
N SER A 86 -7.37 3.97 5.56
CA SER A 86 -6.69 4.63 6.66
C SER A 86 -6.93 3.89 7.96
N ALA A 87 -6.02 4.05 8.91
CA ALA A 87 -6.12 3.45 10.23
C ALA A 87 -5.16 4.16 11.20
N HIS A 88 -5.53 4.21 12.48
CA HIS A 88 -4.57 4.42 13.55
C HIS A 88 -3.70 3.17 13.73
N PHE A 89 -2.54 3.35 14.33
CA PHE A 89 -1.61 2.26 14.61
C PHE A 89 -0.89 2.46 15.94
N SER A 90 -0.31 1.37 16.45
CA SER A 90 0.58 1.38 17.60
C SER A 90 1.94 0.76 17.26
N GLY A 91 2.98 1.19 17.97
CA GLY A 91 4.36 0.78 17.72
C GLY A 91 5.17 1.83 16.96
N GLU A 92 6.40 1.47 16.62
CA GLU A 92 7.30 2.28 15.82
C GLU A 92 7.46 1.64 14.44
N ILE A 93 7.28 2.44 13.38
CA ILE A 93 7.40 1.96 12.00
C ILE A 93 8.83 1.51 11.75
N THR A 94 9.02 0.22 11.54
CA THR A 94 10.32 -0.39 11.24
C THR A 94 10.16 -1.37 10.08
N PRO A 95 10.90 -1.16 8.98
CA PRO A 95 10.74 -2.01 7.80
C PRO A 95 11.22 -3.42 8.12
N ASP A 96 10.51 -4.43 7.63
CA ASP A 96 11.00 -5.80 7.66
C ASP A 96 12.14 -6.01 6.64
N SER A 97 12.80 -7.17 6.72
CA SER A 97 13.86 -7.66 5.85
C SER A 97 13.53 -7.63 4.35
N GLU A 98 12.26 -7.76 3.99
CA GLU A 98 11.80 -7.67 2.60
C GLU A 98 11.78 -6.23 2.07
N ILE A 99 11.66 -5.24 2.94
CA ILE A 99 11.61 -3.82 2.55
C ILE A 99 13.04 -3.28 2.48
N GLU A 100 13.46 -2.93 1.27
CA GLU A 100 14.78 -2.34 1.03
C GLU A 100 14.83 -0.88 1.48
N GLN A 101 13.76 -0.12 1.22
CA GLN A 101 13.69 1.30 1.53
C GLN A 101 12.28 1.75 1.87
N MET A 102 12.17 2.69 2.81
CA MET A 102 10.97 3.49 3.07
C MET A 102 11.20 4.93 2.61
N ARG A 103 10.15 5.57 2.08
CA ARG A 103 10.22 6.96 1.62
C ARG A 103 8.88 7.65 1.78
N TRP A 104 8.91 8.89 2.25
CA TRP A 104 7.77 9.80 2.18
C TRP A 104 7.75 10.46 0.80
N ILE A 105 6.64 10.32 0.06
CA ILE A 105 6.51 10.75 -1.34
C ILE A 105 5.36 11.77 -1.46
N ASP A 106 5.63 12.90 -2.11
CA ASP A 106 4.62 13.88 -2.52
C ASP A 106 4.28 13.78 -4.02
N GLN A 107 3.30 14.57 -4.46
CA GLN A 107 2.86 14.63 -5.86
C GLN A 107 3.99 14.89 -6.87
N SER A 108 5.04 15.62 -6.51
CA SER A 108 6.14 15.94 -7.42
C SER A 108 7.07 14.75 -7.69
N GLN A 109 6.98 13.71 -6.85
CA GLN A 109 7.87 12.56 -6.87
C GLN A 109 7.18 11.26 -7.28
N ILE A 110 5.88 11.28 -7.60
CA ILE A 110 5.06 10.07 -7.81
C ILE A 110 5.57 9.15 -8.92
N GLU A 111 6.30 9.65 -9.91
CA GLU A 111 6.85 8.86 -11.03
C GLU A 111 7.75 7.68 -10.59
N VAL A 112 8.32 7.74 -9.38
CA VAL A 112 9.10 6.63 -8.80
C VAL A 112 8.22 5.48 -8.29
N CYS A 113 6.91 5.68 -8.22
CA CYS A 113 5.93 4.72 -7.71
C CYS A 113 5.34 3.86 -8.84
N ALA A 114 4.77 2.71 -8.48
CA ALA A 114 3.95 1.91 -9.38
C ALA A 114 2.64 2.64 -9.76
N PRO A 115 2.05 2.37 -10.94
CA PRO A 115 0.91 3.15 -11.47
C PRO A 115 -0.27 3.32 -10.51
N ALA A 116 -0.70 2.25 -9.84
CA ALA A 116 -1.79 2.33 -8.87
C ALA A 116 -1.45 3.22 -7.66
N ALA A 117 -0.20 3.18 -7.18
CA ALA A 117 0.26 4.06 -6.11
C ALA A 117 0.28 5.53 -6.54
N GLN A 118 0.64 5.84 -7.80
CA GLN A 118 0.58 7.21 -8.33
C GLN A 118 -0.85 7.76 -8.28
N LYS A 119 -1.84 6.98 -8.76
CA LYS A 119 -3.26 7.35 -8.71
C LYS A 119 -3.77 7.56 -7.29
N ALA A 120 -3.35 6.70 -6.36
CA ALA A 120 -3.74 6.83 -4.96
C ALA A 120 -3.15 8.08 -4.32
N ILE A 121 -1.86 8.38 -4.56
CA ILE A 121 -1.20 9.58 -4.04
C ILE A 121 -1.87 10.86 -4.55
N LEU A 122 -2.19 10.93 -5.86
CA LEU A 122 -2.88 12.06 -6.47
C LEU A 122 -4.30 12.30 -5.93
N LYS A 123 -4.93 11.29 -5.32
CA LYS A 123 -6.27 11.41 -4.72
C LYS A 123 -6.24 11.96 -3.30
N VAL A 124 -5.12 11.82 -2.59
CA VAL A 124 -5.05 12.07 -1.14
C VAL A 124 -4.12 13.19 -0.72
N LEU A 125 -3.27 13.65 -1.64
CA LEU A 125 -2.47 14.86 -1.53
C LEU A 125 -3.06 15.90 -2.49
#